data_AF-A0A656KF02-F1
#
_entry.id   AF-A0A656KF02-F1
#
_cell.length_a   1.000
_cell.length_b   1.000
_cell.length_c   1.000
_cell.angle_alpha   90.00
_cell.angle_beta   90.00
_cell.angle_gamma   90.00
#
_symmetry.space_group_name_H-M   'P 1'
#
loop_
_entity.id
_entity.type
_entity.pdbx_description
1 polymer ?
#
loop_
_entity_poly.entity_id
_entity_poly.type
_entity_poly.pdbx_seq_one_letter_code
_entity_poly.pdbx_strand_id
1 'polypeptide(L)'
;MVRIKNRYLLVNILYPENGLAQKKAQVPDVVAFNQPTTDSLTAQALLRMVRAEVAFYFGDHGAGAISESLSVKYLSHATSTFILRVSRAHYKFVWAALSLTTTVPVNEGKGCIFSVVRVSGTMRKAEEEAIRRARQNIIKATRIVPGDVNSTLETILGKPESTVDVDMRNDSASDEEEENSMVEQN
;
A
#
# COMPACT_ATOMS: atom_id res chain seq x y z
N MET A 1 -6.14 34.48 16.45
CA MET A 1 -5.21 34.34 15.31
C MET A 1 -5.82 33.39 14.27
N VAL A 2 -6.11 33.86 13.06
CA VAL A 2 -6.80 33.09 12.01
C VAL A 2 -5.78 32.56 11.00
N ARG A 3 -5.86 31.27 10.64
CA ARG A 3 -5.00 30.64 9.61
C ARG A 3 -5.84 29.94 8.56
N ILE A 4 -5.39 29.97 7.31
CA ILE A 4 -6.02 29.24 6.21
C ILE A 4 -5.81 27.74 6.44
N LYS A 5 -6.90 26.96 6.41
CA LYS A 5 -6.87 25.51 6.62
C LYS A 5 -6.90 24.79 5.28
N ASN A 6 -5.88 23.96 5.05
CA ASN A 6 -5.78 23.10 3.86
C ASN A 6 -6.18 21.65 4.19
N ARG A 7 -6.43 20.89 3.13
CA ARG A 7 -6.61 19.44 3.11
C ARG A 7 -5.68 18.83 2.09
N TYR A 8 -5.15 17.66 2.44
CA TYR A 8 -4.26 16.87 1.59
C TYR A 8 -5.00 15.59 1.19
N LEU A 9 -5.14 15.36 -0.11
CA LEU A 9 -5.78 14.16 -0.64
C LEU A 9 -4.67 13.23 -1.12
N LEU A 10 -4.64 12.03 -0.57
CA LEU A 10 -3.84 10.92 -1.06
C LEU A 10 -4.68 10.17 -2.10
N VAL A 11 -4.19 10.11 -3.33
CA VAL A 11 -4.91 9.53 -4.46
C VAL A 11 -4.03 8.48 -5.13
N ASN A 12 -4.64 7.34 -5.47
CA ASN A 12 -4.00 6.24 -6.19
C ASN A 12 -4.64 6.11 -7.57
N ILE A 13 -3.83 5.91 -8.60
CA ILE A 13 -4.31 5.66 -9.96
C ILE A 13 -4.28 4.15 -10.18
N LEU A 14 -5.43 3.59 -10.53
CA LEU A 14 -5.60 2.17 -10.83
C LEU A 14 -5.80 1.97 -12.33
N TYR A 15 -5.20 0.91 -12.88
CA TYR A 15 -5.29 0.57 -14.30
C TYR A 15 -5.97 -0.79 -14.48
N PRO A 16 -7.30 -0.85 -14.62
CA PRO A 16 -8.03 -2.11 -14.73
C PRO A 16 -7.83 -2.81 -16.09
N GLU A 17 -7.73 -2.06 -17.18
CA GLU A 17 -7.63 -2.59 -18.55
C GLU A 17 -6.38 -3.45 -18.75
N ASN A 18 -5.25 -3.06 -18.15
CA ASN A 18 -4.03 -3.85 -18.19
C ASN A 18 -4.09 -5.10 -17.30
N GLY A 19 -4.94 -5.10 -16.26
CA GLY A 19 -5.16 -6.27 -15.41
C GLY A 19 -5.84 -7.42 -16.17
N LEU A 20 -6.76 -7.10 -17.10
CA LEU A 20 -7.41 -8.08 -17.97
C LEU A 20 -6.41 -8.72 -18.94
N ALA A 21 -5.51 -7.92 -19.52
CA ALA A 21 -4.45 -8.42 -20.40
C ALA A 21 -3.43 -9.31 -19.66
N GLN A 22 -3.13 -9.00 -18.38
CA GLN A 22 -2.11 -9.69 -17.59
C GLN A 22 -2.60 -10.85 -16.74
N LYS A 23 -3.90 -11.17 -16.70
CA LYS A 23 -4.37 -12.49 -16.23
C LYS A 23 -3.69 -13.67 -16.95
N LYS A 24 -3.12 -13.42 -18.13
CA LYS A 24 -2.31 -14.39 -18.89
C LYS A 24 -0.90 -14.64 -18.33
N ALA A 25 -0.40 -13.79 -17.42
CA ALA A 25 1.01 -13.75 -17.02
C ALA A 25 1.30 -14.22 -15.57
N GLN A 26 0.35 -14.85 -14.86
CA GLN A 26 0.50 -15.34 -13.47
C GLN A 26 0.92 -14.28 -12.43
N VAL A 27 0.75 -12.99 -12.71
CA VAL A 27 1.06 -11.91 -11.76
C VAL A 27 -0.09 -11.76 -10.75
N PRO A 28 0.19 -11.57 -9.45
CA PRO A 28 -0.85 -11.31 -8.45
C PRO A 28 -1.75 -10.13 -8.83
N ASP A 29 -3.07 -10.29 -8.66
CA ASP A 29 -4.08 -9.27 -8.99
C ASP A 29 -3.76 -7.88 -8.38
N VAL A 30 -3.23 -7.85 -7.16
CA VAL A 30 -2.84 -6.61 -6.45
C VAL A 30 -1.77 -5.83 -7.21
N VAL A 31 -0.84 -6.53 -7.87
CA VAL A 31 0.24 -5.91 -8.66
C VAL A 31 -0.29 -5.54 -10.05
N ALA A 32 -1.18 -6.36 -10.61
CA ALA A 32 -1.80 -6.10 -11.91
C ALA A 32 -2.62 -4.79 -11.92
N PHE A 33 -3.31 -4.45 -10.82
CA PHE A 33 -4.07 -3.20 -10.73
C PHE A 33 -3.23 -1.95 -10.40
N ASN A 34 -2.10 -2.12 -9.69
CA ASN A 34 -1.24 -1.02 -9.24
C ASN A 34 0.00 -0.86 -10.12
N GLN A 35 -0.18 -0.98 -11.44
CA GLN A 35 0.92 -0.85 -12.38
C GLN A 35 1.51 0.57 -12.38
N PRO A 36 2.83 0.70 -12.64
CA PRO A 36 3.48 1.99 -12.84
C PRO A 36 2.84 2.77 -13.98
N THR A 37 2.66 4.07 -13.76
CA THR A 37 2.25 4.99 -14.80
C THR A 37 3.44 5.27 -15.71
N THR A 38 3.19 5.42 -17.02
CA THR A 38 4.24 5.82 -17.97
C THR A 38 4.85 7.17 -17.57
N ASP A 39 6.15 7.35 -17.83
CA ASP A 39 6.93 8.54 -17.43
C ASP A 39 6.45 9.87 -18.07
N SER A 40 5.49 9.79 -18.98
CA SER A 40 4.84 10.95 -19.60
C SER A 40 3.88 11.72 -18.68
N LEU A 41 3.46 11.17 -17.54
CA LEU A 41 2.53 11.86 -16.64
C LEU A 41 3.23 12.99 -15.88
N THR A 42 3.03 14.22 -16.31
CA THR A 42 3.60 15.40 -15.63
C THR A 42 2.61 15.94 -14.58
N ALA A 43 3.13 16.45 -13.44
CA ALA A 43 2.31 17.10 -12.41
C ALA A 43 1.45 18.27 -12.94
N GLN A 44 1.96 19.01 -13.93
CA GLN A 44 1.23 20.08 -14.60
C GLN A 44 0.05 19.55 -15.43
N ALA A 45 0.22 18.42 -16.11
CA ALA A 45 -0.85 17.77 -16.88
C ALA A 45 -1.98 17.31 -15.95
N LEU A 46 -1.62 16.73 -14.79
CA LEU A 46 -2.58 16.35 -13.76
C LEU A 46 -3.36 17.57 -13.24
N LEU A 47 -2.69 18.69 -12.97
CA LEU A 47 -3.35 19.92 -12.52
C LEU A 47 -4.30 20.50 -13.57
N ARG A 48 -3.91 20.47 -14.85
CA ARG A 48 -4.75 20.94 -15.96
C ARG A 48 -5.99 20.06 -16.11
N MET A 49 -5.81 18.74 -16.05
CA MET A 49 -6.92 17.77 -16.09
C MET A 49 -7.90 18.01 -14.95
N VAL A 50 -7.42 18.07 -13.70
CA VAL A 50 -8.32 18.26 -12.54
C VAL A 50 -9.08 19.59 -12.64
N ARG A 51 -8.45 20.66 -13.14
CA ARG A 51 -9.14 21.93 -13.37
C ARG A 51 -10.20 21.84 -14.47
N ALA A 52 -9.89 21.17 -15.57
CA ALA A 52 -10.84 20.98 -16.68
C ALA A 52 -12.05 20.15 -16.24
N GLU A 53 -11.83 19.07 -15.50
CA GLU A 53 -12.89 18.20 -14.96
C GLU A 53 -13.76 18.95 -13.95
N VAL A 54 -13.16 19.74 -13.05
CA VAL A 54 -13.93 20.56 -12.11
C VAL A 54 -14.73 21.64 -12.83
N ALA A 55 -14.17 22.27 -13.87
CA ALA A 55 -14.91 23.23 -14.70
C ALA A 55 -16.07 22.56 -15.44
N PHE A 56 -15.88 21.32 -15.92
CA PHE A 56 -16.91 20.56 -16.61
C PHE A 56 -18.08 20.17 -15.68
N TYR A 57 -17.81 19.66 -14.48
CA TYR A 57 -18.87 19.21 -13.57
C TYR A 57 -19.46 20.31 -12.69
N PHE A 58 -18.66 21.29 -12.27
CA PHE A 58 -19.06 22.31 -11.29
C PHE A 58 -19.11 23.73 -11.86
N GLY A 59 -18.83 23.88 -13.16
CA GLY A 59 -18.81 25.18 -13.84
C GLY A 59 -17.74 26.13 -13.32
N ASP A 60 -17.93 27.41 -13.63
CA ASP A 60 -16.99 28.48 -13.30
C ASP A 60 -16.83 28.69 -11.80
N HIS A 61 -17.89 28.47 -11.01
CA HIS A 61 -17.84 28.57 -9.56
C HIS A 61 -16.87 27.54 -8.97
N GLY A 62 -16.96 26.28 -9.40
CA GLY A 62 -16.03 25.24 -8.97
C GLY A 62 -14.60 25.55 -9.38
N ALA A 63 -14.41 25.92 -10.66
CA ALA A 63 -13.11 26.23 -11.22
C ALA A 63 -12.41 27.39 -10.50
N GLY A 64 -13.13 28.49 -10.24
CA GLY A 64 -12.61 29.64 -9.51
C GLY A 64 -12.25 29.31 -8.06
N ALA A 65 -13.13 28.57 -7.36
CA ALA A 65 -12.95 28.24 -5.95
C ALA A 65 -11.71 27.37 -5.67
N ILE A 66 -11.29 26.53 -6.63
CA ILE A 66 -10.12 25.65 -6.47
C ILE A 66 -8.83 26.22 -7.05
N SER A 67 -8.91 27.20 -7.96
CA SER A 67 -7.80 27.60 -8.84
C SER A 67 -6.51 27.94 -8.10
N GLU A 68 -6.61 28.73 -7.03
CA GLU A 68 -5.47 29.16 -6.21
C GLU A 68 -5.01 28.07 -5.22
N SER A 69 -5.95 27.29 -4.69
CA SER A 69 -5.66 26.36 -3.59
C SER A 69 -5.12 25.01 -4.07
N LEU A 70 -5.38 24.64 -5.33
CA LEU A 70 -5.00 23.36 -5.91
C LEU A 70 -3.52 23.33 -6.29
N SER A 71 -2.77 22.43 -5.66
CA SER A 71 -1.37 22.15 -6.03
C SER A 71 -1.00 20.69 -5.83
N VAL A 72 -0.21 20.13 -6.75
CA VAL A 72 0.40 18.79 -6.59
C VAL A 72 1.63 18.94 -5.71
N LYS A 73 1.69 18.16 -4.63
CA LYS A 73 2.84 18.16 -3.70
C LYS A 73 3.76 16.97 -3.90
N TYR A 74 3.21 15.85 -4.34
CA TYR A 74 3.94 14.63 -4.57
C TYR A 74 3.30 13.89 -5.73
N LEU A 75 4.11 13.33 -6.61
CA LEU A 75 3.71 12.44 -7.69
C LEU A 75 4.80 11.37 -7.80
N SER A 76 4.39 10.11 -7.78
CA SER A 76 5.26 8.97 -8.07
C SER A 76 4.67 8.16 -9.21
N HIS A 77 5.43 8.04 -10.29
CA HIS A 77 5.09 7.21 -11.45
C HIS A 77 5.18 5.73 -11.12
N ALA A 78 6.16 5.33 -10.30
CA ALA A 78 6.40 3.94 -9.92
C ALA A 78 5.22 3.33 -9.16
N THR A 79 4.63 4.09 -8.22
CA THR A 79 3.49 3.62 -7.41
C THR A 79 2.16 4.21 -7.90
N SER A 80 2.17 4.99 -8.98
CA SER A 80 0.97 5.64 -9.53
C SER A 80 0.15 6.41 -8.46
N THR A 81 0.84 6.99 -7.48
CA THR A 81 0.24 7.65 -6.31
C THR A 81 0.66 9.11 -6.26
N PHE A 82 -0.26 10.00 -5.89
CA PHE A 82 0.03 11.42 -5.75
C PHE A 82 -0.70 12.05 -4.56
N ILE A 83 -0.16 13.19 -4.11
CA ILE A 83 -0.74 13.99 -3.03
C ILE A 83 -1.11 15.37 -3.58
N LEU A 84 -2.40 15.71 -3.45
CA LEU A 84 -2.92 17.04 -3.77
C LEU A 84 -3.14 17.86 -2.51
N ARG A 85 -2.82 19.15 -2.58
CA ARG A 85 -3.26 20.16 -1.62
C ARG A 85 -4.47 20.88 -2.19
N VAL A 86 -5.49 21.07 -1.35
CA VAL A 86 -6.71 21.84 -1.66
C VAL A 86 -7.15 22.62 -0.40
N SER A 87 -7.93 23.69 -0.57
CA SER A 87 -8.58 24.37 0.55
C SER A 87 -9.58 23.47 1.27
N ARG A 88 -9.77 23.67 2.59
CA ARG A 88 -10.75 22.89 3.38
C ARG A 88 -12.19 23.08 2.91
N ALA A 89 -12.53 24.23 2.33
CA ALA A 89 -13.89 24.50 1.89
C ALA A 89 -14.27 23.71 0.62
N HIS A 90 -13.30 23.51 -0.30
CA HIS A 90 -13.59 23.05 -1.66
C HIS A 90 -12.95 21.68 -2.01
N TYR A 91 -12.40 20.95 -1.05
CA TYR A 91 -11.80 19.63 -1.31
C TYR A 91 -12.80 18.59 -1.86
N LYS A 92 -14.11 18.76 -1.59
CA LYS A 92 -15.15 17.86 -2.10
C LYS A 92 -15.31 17.95 -3.62
N PHE A 93 -15.14 19.13 -4.21
CA PHE A 93 -15.19 19.29 -5.67
C PHE A 93 -14.06 18.50 -6.34
N VAL A 94 -12.85 18.61 -5.79
CA VAL A 94 -11.69 17.85 -6.30
C VAL A 94 -11.87 16.36 -6.11
N TRP A 95 -12.39 15.91 -4.97
CA TRP A 95 -12.68 14.48 -4.76
C TRP A 95 -13.70 13.98 -5.79
N ALA A 96 -14.85 14.66 -5.89
CA ALA A 96 -15.89 14.26 -6.83
C ALA A 96 -15.41 14.25 -8.28
N ALA A 97 -14.68 15.29 -8.72
CA ALA A 97 -14.09 15.32 -10.05
C ALA A 97 -13.15 14.14 -10.30
N LEU A 98 -12.21 13.87 -9.37
CA LEU A 98 -11.31 12.72 -9.49
C LEU A 98 -12.06 11.40 -9.62
N SER A 99 -13.13 11.20 -8.85
CA SER A 99 -13.92 9.96 -8.91
C SER A 99 -14.69 9.77 -10.21
N LEU A 100 -14.92 10.85 -10.97
CA LEU A 100 -15.62 10.81 -12.26
C LEU A 100 -14.64 10.75 -13.44
N THR A 101 -13.41 11.22 -13.26
CA THR A 101 -12.39 11.16 -14.31
C THR A 101 -11.97 9.72 -14.57
N THR A 102 -12.10 9.29 -15.83
CA THR A 102 -11.81 7.91 -16.26
C THR A 102 -10.57 7.81 -17.17
N THR A 103 -9.98 8.94 -17.56
CA THR A 103 -8.86 9.01 -18.51
C THR A 103 -7.66 9.75 -17.94
N VAL A 104 -6.45 9.19 -18.12
CA VAL A 104 -5.21 9.91 -17.79
C VAL A 104 -4.90 10.95 -18.87
N PRO A 105 -4.42 12.16 -18.53
CA PRO A 105 -3.96 13.16 -19.49
C PRO A 105 -2.58 12.80 -20.07
N VAL A 106 -2.50 11.66 -20.77
CA VAL A 106 -1.33 11.20 -21.53
C VAL A 106 -1.80 10.94 -22.97
N ASN A 107 -0.91 11.16 -23.94
CA ASN A 107 -1.19 11.07 -25.40
C ASN A 107 -1.84 9.75 -25.85
N GLU A 108 -1.69 8.68 -25.06
CA GLU A 108 -2.44 7.44 -25.17
C GLU A 108 -3.35 7.35 -23.95
N GLY A 109 -4.63 7.69 -24.12
CA GLY A 109 -5.64 7.82 -23.07
C GLY A 109 -5.98 6.50 -22.38
N LYS A 110 -5.03 5.93 -21.64
CA LYS A 110 -5.23 4.72 -20.85
C LYS A 110 -6.37 4.95 -19.86
N GLY A 111 -7.35 4.05 -19.90
CA GLY A 111 -8.44 4.02 -18.95
C GLY A 111 -7.88 3.83 -17.55
N CYS A 112 -8.18 4.78 -16.65
CA CYS A 112 -7.71 4.76 -15.28
C CYS A 112 -8.83 5.10 -14.31
N ILE A 113 -8.70 4.61 -13.09
CA ILE A 113 -9.60 4.94 -12.00
C ILE A 113 -8.78 5.67 -10.94
N PHE A 114 -9.16 6.92 -10.64
CA PHE A 114 -8.57 7.66 -9.53
C PHE A 114 -9.30 7.32 -8.24
N SER A 115 -8.65 6.55 -7.37
CA SER A 115 -9.15 6.20 -6.06
C SER A 115 -8.59 7.17 -5.01
N VAL A 116 -9.44 8.02 -4.44
CA VAL A 116 -9.09 8.83 -3.27
C VAL A 116 -9.03 7.92 -2.03
N VAL A 117 -7.83 7.74 -1.48
CA VAL A 117 -7.58 6.83 -0.37
C VAL A 117 -7.86 7.50 0.97
N ARG A 118 -7.34 8.71 1.14
CA ARG A 118 -7.36 9.40 2.43
C ARG A 118 -7.37 10.91 2.25
N VAL A 119 -8.13 11.58 3.10
CA VAL A 119 -8.10 13.03 3.25
C VAL A 119 -7.50 13.37 4.61
N SER A 120 -6.39 14.10 4.61
CA SER A 120 -5.63 14.48 5.80
C SER A 120 -5.59 15.99 5.98
N GLY A 121 -5.45 16.44 7.23
CA GLY A 121 -5.27 17.87 7.53
C GLY A 121 -3.83 18.36 7.39
N THR A 122 -2.85 17.47 7.60
CA THR A 122 -1.42 17.74 7.51
C THR A 122 -0.78 16.79 6.51
N MET A 123 0.31 17.25 5.87
CA MET A 123 1.08 16.47 4.91
C MET A 123 1.70 15.23 5.58
N ARG A 124 2.28 15.39 6.77
CA ARG A 124 2.86 14.28 7.56
C ARG A 124 1.90 13.10 7.77
N LYS A 125 0.63 13.37 8.07
CA LYS A 125 -0.39 12.32 8.21
C LYS A 125 -0.77 11.66 6.87
N ALA A 126 -0.69 12.39 5.76
CA ALA A 126 -0.90 11.80 4.43
C ALA A 126 0.27 10.89 4.04
N GLU A 127 1.50 11.27 4.38
CA GLU A 127 2.71 10.49 4.15
C GLU A 127 2.75 9.21 4.99
N GLU A 128 2.45 9.31 6.30
CA GLU A 128 2.35 8.15 7.18
C GLU A 128 1.33 7.12 6.66
N GLU A 129 0.18 7.59 6.15
CA GLU A 129 -0.83 6.72 5.54
C GLU A 129 -0.39 6.13 4.19
N ALA A 130 0.34 6.89 3.38
CA ALA A 130 0.91 6.39 2.13
C ALA A 130 1.91 5.25 2.41
N ILE A 131 2.81 5.44 3.39
CA ILE A 131 3.79 4.42 3.82
C ILE A 131 3.08 3.20 4.39
N ARG A 132 2.08 3.40 5.28
CA ARG A 132 1.29 2.31 5.85
C ARG A 132 0.63 1.46 4.76
N ARG A 133 0.06 2.10 3.74
CA ARG A 133 -0.59 1.41 2.62
C ARG A 133 0.40 0.73 1.69
N ALA A 134 1.55 1.35 1.41
CA ALA A 134 2.61 0.73 0.63
C ALA A 134 3.09 -0.58 1.27
N ARG A 135 3.32 -0.57 2.59
CA ARG A 135 3.66 -1.79 3.37
C ARG A 135 2.57 -2.86 3.27
N GLN A 136 1.30 -2.47 3.40
CA GLN A 136 0.17 -3.40 3.25
C GLN A 136 0.07 -4.00 1.84
N ASN A 137 0.34 -3.21 0.81
CA ASN A 137 0.34 -3.68 -0.58
C ASN A 137 1.46 -4.69 -0.82
N ILE A 138 2.65 -4.45 -0.27
CA ILE A 138 3.78 -5.40 -0.34
C ILE A 138 3.41 -6.72 0.33
N ILE A 139 2.88 -6.68 1.57
CA ILE A 139 2.47 -7.90 2.29
C ILE A 139 1.42 -8.69 1.50
N LYS A 140 0.45 -8.01 0.89
CA LYS A 140 -0.57 -8.65 0.05
C LYS A 140 0.03 -9.27 -1.20
N ALA A 141 0.98 -8.60 -1.86
CA ALA A 141 1.67 -9.15 -3.02
C ALA A 141 2.47 -10.40 -2.65
N THR A 142 3.23 -10.38 -1.55
CA THR A 142 4.02 -11.53 -1.08
C THR A 142 3.14 -12.73 -0.70
N ARG A 143 2.01 -12.51 -0.01
CA ARG A 143 1.10 -13.61 0.40
C ARG A 143 0.46 -14.36 -0.77
N ILE A 144 0.31 -13.72 -1.92
CA ILE A 144 -0.31 -14.33 -3.11
C ILE A 144 0.74 -15.12 -3.91
N VAL A 145 2.04 -14.86 -3.73
CA VAL A 145 3.10 -15.67 -4.34
C VAL A 145 3.16 -17.01 -3.60
N PRO A 146 2.85 -18.15 -4.25
CA PRO A 146 2.60 -19.44 -3.60
C PRO A 146 3.88 -20.19 -3.14
N GLY A 147 4.90 -19.48 -2.66
CA GLY A 147 6.22 -20.06 -2.37
C GLY A 147 6.72 -19.99 -0.92
N ASP A 148 6.15 -19.14 -0.05
CA ASP A 148 6.89 -18.75 1.17
C ASP A 148 6.01 -18.44 2.40
N VAL A 149 4.98 -19.26 2.62
CA VAL A 149 4.05 -19.10 3.76
C VAL A 149 4.71 -19.39 5.12
N ASN A 150 5.77 -20.19 5.17
CA ASN A 150 6.40 -20.60 6.43
C ASN A 150 7.45 -19.60 6.93
N SER A 151 8.28 -19.01 6.05
CA SER A 151 9.31 -18.02 6.46
C SER A 151 8.72 -16.67 6.87
N THR A 152 7.55 -16.32 6.32
CA THR A 152 6.89 -15.04 6.56
C THR A 152 6.14 -14.99 7.90
N LEU A 153 5.64 -16.13 8.40
CA LEU A 153 5.08 -16.21 9.75
C LEU A 153 6.15 -16.04 10.82
N GLU A 154 7.32 -16.64 10.66
CA GLU A 154 8.45 -16.49 11.59
C GLU A 154 8.98 -15.05 11.66
N THR A 155 8.96 -14.33 10.53
CA THR A 155 9.40 -12.93 10.47
C THR A 155 8.39 -11.96 11.11
N ILE A 156 7.10 -12.31 11.15
CA ILE A 156 6.03 -11.48 11.73
C ILE A 156 5.81 -11.79 13.21
N LEU A 157 5.90 -13.06 13.62
CA LEU A 157 5.67 -13.47 15.00
C LEU A 157 6.87 -13.24 15.92
N GLY A 158 8.07 -13.03 15.35
CA GLY A 158 9.29 -13.02 16.14
C GLY A 158 9.60 -14.42 16.65
N LYS A 159 10.86 -14.84 16.52
CA LYS A 159 11.32 -16.13 17.02
C LYS A 159 11.00 -16.20 18.52
N PRO A 160 10.25 -17.20 19.04
CA PRO A 160 10.20 -17.41 20.47
C PRO A 160 11.64 -17.74 20.88
N GLU A 161 12.22 -16.90 21.73
CA GLU A 161 13.51 -17.20 22.35
C GLU A 161 13.40 -18.60 22.97
N SER A 162 14.28 -19.49 22.53
CA SER A 162 14.45 -20.81 23.11
C SER A 162 14.64 -20.63 24.60
N THR A 163 13.66 -21.11 25.36
CA THR A 163 13.76 -21.33 26.79
C THR A 163 15.07 -22.07 27.06
N VAL A 164 15.91 -21.43 27.86
CA VAL A 164 17.10 -21.99 28.48
C VAL A 164 16.79 -23.43 28.92
N ASP A 165 17.56 -24.39 28.39
CA ASP A 165 17.55 -25.78 28.81
C ASP A 165 17.86 -25.84 30.31
N VAL A 166 16.82 -26.02 31.13
CA VAL A 166 16.96 -26.44 32.52
C VAL A 166 16.95 -27.96 32.49
N ASP A 167 18.14 -28.55 32.60
CA ASP A 167 18.38 -29.97 32.83
C ASP A 167 17.45 -30.51 33.94
N MET A 168 16.36 -31.19 33.54
CA MET A 168 15.67 -32.13 34.43
C MET A 168 16.53 -33.38 34.55
N ARG A 169 17.35 -33.42 35.60
CA ARG A 169 17.98 -34.65 36.09
C ARG A 169 16.90 -35.69 36.35
N ASN A 170 16.89 -36.72 35.49
CA ASN A 170 16.16 -37.95 35.70
C ASN A 170 16.92 -38.79 36.73
N ASP A 171 16.50 -38.71 37.99
CA ASP A 171 17.00 -39.56 39.07
C ASP A 171 16.13 -40.83 39.09
N SER A 172 16.58 -41.86 38.37
CA SER A 172 16.06 -43.22 38.50
C SER A 172 17.24 -44.19 38.38
N ALA A 173 18.04 -44.25 39.45
CA ALA A 173 19.00 -45.31 39.68
C ALA A 173 18.24 -46.58 40.09
N SER A 174 18.20 -47.55 39.18
CA SER A 174 17.92 -48.95 39.47
C SER A 174 19.24 -49.70 39.37
N ASP A 175 19.82 -50.06 40.50
CA ASP A 175 20.77 -51.17 40.58
C ASP A 175 20.47 -51.93 41.88
N GLU A 176 19.90 -53.12 41.72
CA GLU A 176 19.70 -54.11 42.76
C GLU A 176 21.03 -54.82 43.03
N GLU A 177 21.39 -54.94 44.31
CA GLU A 177 22.50 -55.77 44.79
C GLU A 177 22.09 -57.26 44.78
N GLU A 178 22.97 -58.16 44.36
CA GLU A 178 23.57 -59.22 45.20
C GLU A 178 24.18 -60.41 44.41
N GLU A 179 25.41 -60.72 44.83
CA GLU A 179 26.10 -62.02 44.94
C GLU A 179 26.07 -63.13 43.86
N ASN A 180 27.28 -63.37 43.32
CA ASN A 180 28.07 -64.61 43.44
C ASN A 180 27.55 -65.92 42.78
N SER A 181 28.18 -66.35 41.69
CA SER A 181 28.78 -67.70 41.59
C SER A 181 29.63 -67.90 40.32
N MET A 182 30.81 -68.44 40.58
CA MET A 182 31.80 -69.13 39.74
C MET A 182 31.34 -69.74 38.39
N VAL A 183 32.08 -69.36 37.34
CA VAL A 183 33.01 -70.21 36.55
C VAL A 183 32.50 -71.53 35.89
N GLU A 184 32.72 -71.57 34.57
CA GLU A 184 33.05 -72.72 33.68
C GLU A 184 31.97 -73.50 32.89
N GLN A 185 32.08 -73.31 31.56
CA GLN A 185 32.26 -74.33 30.50
C GLN A 185 31.35 -75.57 30.49
N ASN A 186 30.50 -75.65 29.45
CA ASN A 186 30.78 -76.49 28.26
C ASN A 186 29.84 -76.15 27.11
#